data_AF-A0A6P2P3E0-F1
#
_entry.id   AF-A0A6P2P3E0-F1
#
_cell.length_a   1.000
_cell.length_b   1.000
_cell.length_c   1.000
_cell.angle_alpha   90.00
_cell.angle_beta   90.00
_cell.angle_gamma   90.00
#
_symmetry.space_group_name_H-M   'P 1'
#
loop_
_entity.id
_entity.type
_entity.pdbx_description
1 polymer ?
#
loop_
_entity_poly.entity_id
_entity_poly.type
_entity_poly.pdbx_seq_one_letter_code
_entity_poly.pdbx_strand_id
1 'polypeptide(L)'
;MSSFEEKYKIHRIFHESVKQNQDLQDSKEKEHVIYTRKLFSFSDCAYIFYKYKPNIDESRKNLNKLFQVALFNTSLMTLQLLNEGYLIRGGATYGSAYFDELSFFGPAVEDAYLLESKKAVTPRILIDPKFGEKLLTHEKIVYDEVYGASSPYYNVLPKRSYIPTIVMPDGADFILNTAYILEMEGSISLGGISISHSELKANIVASISVKMERYKSDAKITDKLRWMKNYIESSTLSLESESTSFTQLL
;
A
#
# COMPACT_ATOMS: atom_id res chain seq x y z
N MET A 1 -14.39 20.32 -11.37
CA MET A 1 -13.17 20.12 -12.18
C MET A 1 -11.99 20.18 -11.23
N SER A 2 -11.09 19.19 -11.25
CA SER A 2 -9.85 19.28 -10.49
C SER A 2 -9.00 20.40 -11.08
N SER A 3 -8.31 21.19 -10.26
CA SER A 3 -7.43 22.23 -10.78
C SER A 3 -6.19 21.61 -11.46
N PHE A 4 -5.55 22.36 -12.36
CA PHE A 4 -4.26 21.97 -12.95
C PHE A 4 -3.24 21.62 -11.86
N GLU A 5 -3.21 22.41 -10.78
CA GLU A 5 -2.35 22.21 -9.62
C GLU A 5 -2.56 20.85 -8.92
N GLU A 6 -3.81 20.41 -8.76
CA GLU A 6 -4.10 19.10 -8.16
C GLU A 6 -3.53 17.96 -9.01
N LYS A 7 -3.71 18.02 -10.33
CA LYS A 7 -3.17 17.02 -11.25
C LYS A 7 -1.65 17.04 -11.29
N TYR A 8 -1.07 18.23 -11.28
CA TYR A 8 0.38 18.41 -11.25
C TYR A 8 1.00 17.82 -9.98
N LYS A 9 0.37 18.03 -8.82
CA LYS A 9 0.84 17.47 -7.54
C LYS A 9 0.82 15.93 -7.53
N ILE A 10 -0.28 15.32 -7.98
CA ILE A 10 -0.39 13.86 -8.14
C ILE A 10 0.72 13.34 -9.07
N HIS A 11 0.89 14.00 -10.21
CA HIS A 11 1.91 13.64 -11.19
C HIS A 11 3.33 13.71 -10.60
N ARG A 12 3.64 14.74 -9.80
CA ARG A 12 4.93 14.86 -9.11
C ARG A 12 5.14 13.75 -8.08
N ILE A 13 4.12 13.41 -7.28
CA ILE A 13 4.24 12.32 -6.28
C ILE A 13 4.57 11.00 -6.99
N PHE A 14 3.89 10.70 -8.10
CA PHE A 14 4.22 9.53 -8.90
C PHE A 14 5.64 9.61 -9.48
N HIS A 15 6.05 10.75 -10.05
CA HIS A 15 7.39 10.94 -10.61
C HIS A 15 8.51 10.86 -9.58
N GLU A 16 8.34 11.47 -8.40
CA GLU A 16 9.28 11.39 -7.28
C GLU A 16 9.38 9.95 -6.80
N SER A 17 8.26 9.22 -6.73
CA SER A 17 8.28 7.77 -6.48
C SER A 17 9.09 7.06 -7.56
N VAL A 18 8.86 7.31 -8.87
CA VAL A 18 9.67 6.70 -9.95
C VAL A 18 11.16 6.98 -9.77
N LYS A 19 11.51 8.24 -9.57
CA LYS A 19 12.90 8.69 -9.46
C LYS A 19 13.60 8.06 -8.26
N GLN A 20 12.98 8.10 -7.08
CA GLN A 20 13.50 7.42 -5.90
C GLN A 20 13.70 5.92 -6.16
N ASN A 21 12.80 5.27 -6.91
CA ASN A 21 12.94 3.86 -7.22
C ASN A 21 14.05 3.57 -8.25
N GLN A 22 14.29 4.45 -9.21
CA GLN A 22 15.40 4.34 -10.17
C GLN A 22 16.74 4.59 -9.47
N ASP A 23 16.84 5.67 -8.70
CA ASP A 23 18.04 6.01 -7.91
C ASP A 23 18.42 4.88 -6.92
N LEU A 24 17.42 4.21 -6.34
CA LEU A 24 17.60 3.04 -5.46
C LEU A 24 17.96 1.74 -6.20
N GLN A 25 17.67 1.62 -7.50
CA GLN A 25 18.04 0.45 -8.31
C GLN A 25 19.48 0.54 -8.82
N ASP A 26 19.97 1.76 -9.07
CA ASP A 26 21.31 2.03 -9.60
C ASP A 26 22.38 2.17 -8.49
N SER A 27 21.98 2.14 -7.22
CA SER A 27 22.91 2.20 -6.09
C SER A 27 23.61 0.85 -5.83
N LYS A 28 24.93 0.90 -5.60
CA LYS A 28 25.74 -0.29 -5.23
C LYS A 28 25.26 -0.97 -3.94
N GLU A 29 24.49 -0.26 -3.10
CA GLU A 29 24.00 -0.75 -1.80
C GLU A 29 22.96 -1.88 -1.92
N LYS A 30 22.39 -2.12 -3.10
CA LYS A 30 21.28 -3.09 -3.30
C LYS A 30 21.58 -4.21 -4.30
N GLU A 31 22.86 -4.58 -4.49
CA GLU A 31 23.23 -5.76 -5.30
C GLU A 31 22.58 -7.05 -4.79
N HIS A 32 22.30 -7.13 -3.48
CA HIS A 32 21.58 -8.24 -2.85
C HIS A 32 20.08 -8.32 -3.19
N VAL A 33 19.48 -7.24 -3.69
CA VAL A 33 18.06 -7.17 -4.07
C VAL A 33 17.84 -7.88 -5.40
N ILE A 34 17.04 -8.94 -5.38
CA ILE A 34 16.81 -9.84 -6.53
C ILE A 34 15.62 -9.47 -7.41
N TYR A 35 14.91 -8.39 -7.09
CA TYR A 35 13.76 -7.92 -7.86
C TYR A 35 14.01 -6.53 -8.42
N THR A 36 13.23 -6.15 -9.43
CA THR A 36 13.14 -4.82 -10.00
C THR A 36 11.68 -4.39 -10.03
N ARG A 37 11.46 -3.08 -9.97
CA ARG A 37 10.16 -2.44 -10.10
C ARG A 37 10.18 -1.53 -11.33
N LYS A 38 9.10 -1.55 -12.11
CA LYS A 38 8.86 -0.55 -13.17
C LYS A 38 7.53 0.15 -12.93
N LEU A 39 7.50 1.47 -13.12
CA LEU A 39 6.29 2.27 -13.03
C LEU A 39 6.01 2.90 -14.39
N PHE A 40 4.76 2.81 -14.83
CA PHE A 40 4.23 3.59 -15.95
C PHE A 40 3.15 4.50 -15.40
N SER A 41 3.17 5.78 -15.77
CA SER A 41 2.12 6.72 -15.41
C SER A 41 1.58 7.42 -16.64
N PHE A 42 0.27 7.62 -16.66
CA PHE A 42 -0.41 8.43 -17.65
C PHE A 42 -1.55 9.17 -16.97
N SER A 43 -1.52 10.50 -16.99
CA SER A 43 -2.46 11.35 -16.25
C SER A 43 -2.46 10.99 -14.74
N ASP A 44 -3.62 10.56 -14.24
CA ASP A 44 -3.96 10.18 -12.88
C ASP A 44 -3.95 8.66 -12.67
N CYS A 45 -3.48 7.90 -13.67
CA CYS A 45 -3.34 6.45 -13.62
C CYS A 45 -1.86 6.05 -13.54
N ALA A 46 -1.56 5.04 -12.73
CA ALA A 46 -0.25 4.44 -12.65
C ALA A 46 -0.33 2.91 -12.63
N TYR A 47 0.58 2.27 -13.34
CA TYR A 47 0.82 0.83 -13.32
C TYR A 47 2.16 0.56 -12.68
N ILE A 48 2.17 -0.35 -11.71
CA ILE A 48 3.38 -0.72 -10.97
C ILE A 48 3.64 -2.20 -11.16
N PHE A 49 4.77 -2.51 -11.77
CA PHE A 49 5.21 -3.87 -12.04
C PHE A 49 6.35 -4.24 -11.11
N TYR A 50 6.30 -5.45 -10.57
CA TYR A 50 7.39 -6.07 -9.82
C TYR A 50 7.75 -7.38 -10.50
N LYS A 51 9.04 -7.62 -10.73
CA LYS A 51 9.56 -8.90 -11.25
C LYS A 51 10.92 -9.22 -10.67
N TYR A 52 11.31 -10.48 -10.69
CA TYR A 52 12.70 -10.85 -10.44
C TYR A 52 13.61 -10.26 -11.52
N LYS A 53 14.82 -9.86 -11.13
CA LYS A 53 15.89 -9.50 -12.06
C LYS A 53 16.21 -10.70 -12.97
N PRO A 54 16.76 -10.49 -14.18
CA PRO A 54 17.23 -11.59 -15.00
C PRO A 54 18.34 -12.37 -14.29
N ASN A 55 18.50 -13.65 -14.63
CA ASN A 55 19.56 -14.53 -14.13
C ASN A 55 19.59 -14.73 -12.59
N ILE A 56 18.46 -14.53 -11.92
CA ILE A 56 18.32 -14.89 -10.50
C ILE A 56 18.04 -16.39 -10.38
N ASP A 57 18.88 -17.06 -9.58
CA ASP A 57 18.73 -18.47 -9.24
C ASP A 57 17.37 -18.76 -8.59
N GLU A 58 16.71 -19.86 -8.99
CA GLU A 58 15.39 -20.25 -8.47
C GLU A 58 15.38 -20.46 -6.95
N SER A 59 16.47 -20.96 -6.36
CA SER A 59 16.59 -21.16 -4.91
C SER A 59 16.51 -19.85 -4.11
N ARG A 60 16.82 -18.72 -4.76
CA ARG A 60 16.74 -17.39 -4.17
C ARG A 60 15.35 -16.76 -4.31
N LYS A 61 14.53 -17.26 -5.23
CA LYS A 61 13.20 -16.69 -5.49
C LYS A 61 12.24 -17.10 -4.39
N ASN A 62 11.64 -16.10 -3.75
CA ASN A 62 10.53 -16.30 -2.83
C ASN A 62 9.39 -15.38 -3.23
N LEU A 63 8.33 -15.99 -3.77
CA LEU A 63 7.21 -15.26 -4.35
C LEU A 63 6.42 -14.50 -3.27
N ASN A 64 6.25 -15.07 -2.09
CA ASN A 64 5.54 -14.41 -1.00
C ASN A 64 6.29 -13.17 -0.51
N LYS A 65 7.64 -13.22 -0.43
CA LYS A 65 8.46 -12.04 -0.13
C LYS A 65 8.34 -10.97 -1.21
N LEU A 66 8.33 -11.36 -2.49
CA LEU A 66 8.12 -10.41 -3.59
C LEU A 66 6.77 -9.71 -3.47
N PHE A 67 5.71 -10.47 -3.16
CA PHE A 67 4.38 -9.94 -2.94
C PHE A 67 4.31 -8.98 -1.75
N GLN A 68 4.89 -9.37 -0.62
CA GLN A 68 4.94 -8.54 0.58
C GLN A 68 5.61 -7.20 0.30
N VAL A 69 6.78 -7.22 -0.36
CA VAL A 69 7.50 -6.01 -0.75
C VAL A 69 6.70 -5.16 -1.73
N ALA A 70 6.08 -5.77 -2.75
CA ALA A 70 5.31 -5.05 -3.76
C ALA A 70 4.13 -4.30 -3.14
N LEU A 71 3.36 -4.98 -2.29
CA LEU A 71 2.21 -4.38 -1.62
C LEU A 71 2.61 -3.40 -0.52
N PHE A 72 3.67 -3.66 0.24
CA PHE A 72 4.20 -2.73 1.23
C PHE A 72 4.64 -1.41 0.59
N ASN A 73 5.42 -1.46 -0.49
CA ASN A 73 5.82 -0.23 -1.19
C ASN A 73 4.60 0.49 -1.82
N THR A 74 3.59 -0.26 -2.25
CA THR A 74 2.33 0.30 -2.76
C THR A 74 1.55 0.97 -1.63
N SER A 75 1.52 0.40 -0.42
CA SER A 75 0.84 1.01 0.73
C SER A 75 1.51 2.30 1.17
N LEU A 76 2.85 2.37 1.15
CA LEU A 76 3.58 3.62 1.43
C LEU A 76 3.23 4.74 0.44
N MET A 77 3.23 4.44 -0.87
CA MET A 77 2.84 5.42 -1.90
C MET A 77 1.37 5.85 -1.73
N THR A 78 0.49 4.89 -1.44
CA THR A 78 -0.95 5.16 -1.23
C THR A 78 -1.15 6.01 0.02
N LEU A 79 -0.40 5.76 1.08
CA LEU A 79 -0.42 6.51 2.33
C LEU A 79 0.00 7.97 2.12
N GLN A 80 1.04 8.24 1.33
CA GLN A 80 1.45 9.62 0.99
C GLN A 80 0.32 10.39 0.30
N LEU A 81 -0.28 9.77 -0.71
CA LEU A 81 -1.36 10.36 -1.47
C LEU A 81 -2.61 10.58 -0.60
N LEU A 82 -2.95 9.63 0.28
CA LEU A 82 -4.02 9.80 1.26
C LEU A 82 -3.75 10.92 2.26
N ASN A 83 -2.51 11.06 2.76
CA ASN A 83 -2.11 12.14 3.66
C ASN A 83 -2.26 13.52 2.99
N GLU A 84 -2.08 13.58 1.68
CA GLU A 84 -2.32 14.77 0.85
C GLU A 84 -3.80 14.95 0.47
N GLY A 85 -4.68 14.09 0.96
CA GLY A 85 -6.13 14.14 0.75
C GLY A 85 -6.60 13.56 -0.57
N TYR A 86 -5.76 12.84 -1.32
CA TYR A 86 -6.12 12.17 -2.56
C TYR A 86 -6.64 10.75 -2.29
N LEU A 87 -7.86 10.48 -2.74
CA LEU A 87 -8.46 9.15 -2.65
C LEU A 87 -7.97 8.29 -3.81
N ILE A 88 -7.50 7.08 -3.50
CA ILE A 88 -6.95 6.15 -4.49
C ILE A 88 -7.89 4.98 -4.68
N ARG A 89 -7.91 4.47 -5.91
CA ARG A 89 -8.52 3.21 -6.26
C ARG A 89 -7.56 2.41 -7.13
N GLY A 90 -7.54 1.10 -6.98
CA GLY A 90 -6.69 0.24 -7.79
C GLY A 90 -7.09 -1.23 -7.78
N GLY A 91 -6.35 -2.00 -8.56
CA GLY A 91 -6.38 -3.46 -8.58
C GLY A 91 -4.95 -4.01 -8.61
N ALA A 92 -4.68 -5.03 -7.82
CA ALA A 92 -3.39 -5.71 -7.76
C ALA A 92 -3.57 -7.19 -8.09
N THR A 93 -2.82 -7.68 -9.07
CA THR A 93 -2.88 -9.05 -9.58
C THR A 93 -1.48 -9.60 -9.74
N TYR A 94 -1.39 -10.92 -9.92
CA TYR A 94 -0.14 -11.60 -10.23
C TYR A 94 -0.37 -12.55 -11.40
N GLY A 95 0.50 -12.48 -12.40
CA GLY A 95 0.45 -13.35 -13.57
C GLY A 95 1.31 -12.84 -14.72
N SER A 96 1.00 -13.33 -15.91
CA SER A 96 1.72 -12.99 -17.14
C SER A 96 1.49 -11.51 -17.52
N ALA A 97 2.58 -10.76 -17.62
CA ALA A 97 2.62 -9.41 -18.15
C ALA A 97 3.92 -9.20 -18.91
N TYR A 98 3.83 -8.57 -20.07
CA TYR A 98 4.95 -8.03 -20.82
C TYR A 98 5.06 -6.54 -20.54
N PHE A 99 6.29 -6.04 -20.39
CA PHE A 99 6.57 -4.61 -20.41
C PHE A 99 8.01 -4.35 -20.88
N ASP A 100 8.18 -3.29 -21.64
CA ASP A 100 9.48 -2.75 -22.08
C ASP A 100 9.61 -1.27 -21.66
N GLU A 101 10.41 -0.47 -22.34
CA GLU A 101 10.55 0.97 -22.08
C GLU A 101 9.34 1.81 -22.44
N LEU A 102 8.55 1.37 -23.42
CA LEU A 102 7.50 2.18 -24.05
C LEU A 102 6.10 1.73 -23.67
N SER A 103 5.91 0.43 -23.44
CA SER A 103 4.58 -0.17 -23.35
C SER A 103 4.54 -1.40 -22.44
N PHE A 104 3.32 -1.82 -22.14
CA PHE A 104 3.03 -3.03 -21.39
C PHE A 104 1.69 -3.63 -21.84
N PHE A 105 1.55 -4.95 -21.73
CA PHE A 105 0.30 -5.66 -21.99
C PHE A 105 0.32 -7.06 -21.33
N GLY A 106 -0.84 -7.70 -21.26
CA GLY A 106 -0.97 -9.10 -20.85
C GLY A 106 -2.10 -9.36 -19.85
N PRO A 107 -2.45 -10.64 -19.61
CA PRO A 107 -3.61 -11.00 -18.80
C PRO A 107 -3.62 -10.39 -17.40
N ALA A 108 -2.47 -10.34 -16.72
CA ALA A 108 -2.42 -9.76 -15.38
C ALA A 108 -2.74 -8.25 -15.37
N VAL A 109 -2.36 -7.53 -16.43
CA VAL A 109 -2.68 -6.10 -16.60
C VAL A 109 -4.18 -5.91 -16.82
N GLU A 110 -4.77 -6.75 -17.67
CA GLU A 110 -6.21 -6.74 -17.95
C GLU A 110 -7.02 -7.06 -16.68
N ASP A 111 -6.61 -8.09 -15.93
CA ASP A 111 -7.26 -8.47 -14.68
C ASP A 111 -7.16 -7.35 -13.63
N ALA A 112 -6.02 -6.68 -13.51
CA ALA A 112 -5.84 -5.55 -12.60
C ALA A 112 -6.77 -4.37 -12.97
N TYR A 113 -6.88 -4.07 -14.27
CA TYR A 113 -7.79 -3.06 -14.78
C TYR A 113 -9.26 -3.43 -14.54
N LEU A 114 -9.66 -4.68 -14.76
CA LEU A 114 -11.02 -5.14 -14.50
C LEU A 114 -11.35 -5.06 -13.00
N LEU A 115 -10.40 -5.42 -12.15
CA LEU A 115 -10.54 -5.34 -10.69
C LEU A 115 -10.76 -3.89 -10.23
N GLU A 116 -9.95 -2.95 -10.74
CA GLU A 116 -10.07 -1.51 -10.48
C GLU A 116 -11.40 -0.94 -11.00
N SER A 117 -11.71 -1.21 -12.26
CA SER A 117 -12.77 -0.48 -12.98
C SER A 117 -14.17 -1.05 -12.72
N LYS A 118 -14.27 -2.35 -12.43
CA LYS A 118 -15.56 -3.05 -12.26
C LYS A 118 -15.89 -3.37 -10.80
N LYS A 119 -14.90 -3.68 -9.96
CA LYS A 119 -15.16 -4.14 -8.57
C LYS A 119 -14.82 -3.11 -7.50
N ALA A 120 -13.79 -2.28 -7.69
CA ALA A 120 -13.44 -1.24 -6.73
C ALA A 120 -14.41 -0.05 -6.85
N VAL A 121 -15.60 -0.17 -6.27
CA VAL A 121 -16.61 0.91 -6.30
C VAL A 121 -16.30 2.04 -5.31
N THR A 122 -15.49 1.76 -4.31
CA THR A 122 -14.99 2.66 -3.26
C THR A 122 -13.48 2.92 -3.43
N PRO A 123 -12.91 3.94 -2.76
CA PRO A 123 -11.50 4.29 -2.87
C PRO A 123 -10.60 3.29 -2.13
N ARG A 124 -10.44 2.10 -2.71
CA ARG A 124 -9.62 1.00 -2.20
C ARG A 124 -8.82 0.36 -3.32
N ILE A 125 -7.72 -0.29 -2.95
CA ILE A 125 -6.95 -1.15 -3.86
C ILE A 125 -7.37 -2.59 -3.58
N LEU A 126 -8.10 -3.19 -4.53
CA LEU A 126 -8.47 -4.60 -4.44
C LEU A 126 -7.30 -5.48 -4.85
N ILE A 127 -7.24 -6.68 -4.29
CA ILE A 127 -6.23 -7.69 -4.57
C ILE A 127 -6.95 -8.91 -5.12
N ASP A 128 -6.40 -9.52 -6.17
CA ASP A 128 -6.92 -10.80 -6.70
C ASP A 128 -7.14 -11.81 -5.56
N PRO A 129 -8.31 -12.46 -5.45
CA PRO A 129 -8.63 -13.28 -4.29
C PRO A 129 -7.64 -14.41 -4.00
N LYS A 130 -7.17 -15.12 -5.05
CA LYS A 130 -6.21 -16.22 -4.87
C LYS A 130 -4.86 -15.69 -4.37
N PHE A 131 -4.45 -14.56 -4.92
CA PHE A 131 -3.24 -13.88 -4.49
C PHE A 131 -3.37 -13.36 -3.04
N GLY A 132 -4.47 -12.69 -2.71
CA GLY A 132 -4.74 -12.13 -1.39
C GLY A 132 -4.79 -13.17 -0.29
N GLU A 133 -5.51 -14.29 -0.51
CA GLU A 133 -5.61 -15.40 0.44
C GLU A 133 -4.25 -16.03 0.73
N LYS A 134 -3.46 -16.27 -0.32
CA LYS A 134 -2.11 -16.84 -0.20
C LYS A 134 -1.20 -15.93 0.61
N LEU A 135 -1.22 -14.62 0.33
CA LEU A 135 -0.37 -13.67 1.05
C LEU A 135 -0.81 -13.53 2.51
N LEU A 136 -2.10 -13.39 2.79
CA LEU A 136 -2.61 -13.30 4.15
C LEU A 136 -2.24 -14.54 4.97
N THR A 137 -2.32 -15.74 4.36
CA THR A 137 -1.91 -16.99 5.02
C THR A 137 -0.42 -16.97 5.33
N HIS A 138 0.42 -16.53 4.39
CA HIS A 138 1.85 -16.40 4.61
C HIS A 138 2.20 -15.39 5.71
N GLU A 139 1.56 -14.21 5.70
CA GLU A 139 1.74 -13.17 6.71
C GLU A 139 1.42 -13.72 8.11
N LYS A 140 0.31 -14.43 8.28
CA LYS A 140 -0.06 -15.04 9.56
C LYS A 140 0.98 -16.02 10.09
N ILE A 141 1.55 -16.85 9.21
CA ILE A 141 2.61 -17.80 9.60
C ILE A 141 3.86 -17.05 10.06
N VAL A 142 4.34 -16.09 9.25
CA VAL A 142 5.53 -15.30 9.58
C VAL A 142 5.33 -14.51 10.88
N TYR A 143 4.15 -13.94 11.07
CA TYR A 143 3.84 -13.18 12.27
C TYR A 143 3.69 -14.06 13.51
N ASP A 144 3.16 -15.27 13.39
CA ASP A 144 3.14 -16.22 14.51
C ASP A 144 4.57 -16.63 14.90
N GLU A 145 5.45 -16.87 13.91
CA GLU A 145 6.87 -17.17 14.15
C GLU A 145 7.62 -16.02 14.83
N VAL A 146 7.30 -14.77 14.50
CA VAL A 146 8.01 -13.58 15.01
C VAL A 146 7.40 -13.07 16.32
N TYR A 147 6.07 -12.88 16.36
CA TYR A 147 5.34 -12.23 17.44
C TYR A 147 4.54 -13.22 18.31
N GLY A 148 4.45 -14.49 17.94
CA GLY A 148 3.78 -15.51 18.73
C GLY A 148 4.57 -15.88 19.99
N ALA A 149 3.89 -16.49 20.95
CA ALA A 149 4.46 -16.87 22.25
C ALA A 149 5.62 -17.89 22.14
N SER A 150 5.73 -18.59 21.01
CA SER A 150 6.80 -19.52 20.67
C SER A 150 8.09 -18.84 20.20
N SER A 151 8.03 -17.55 19.83
CA SER A 151 9.19 -16.80 19.36
C SER A 151 10.23 -16.62 20.47
N PRO A 152 11.53 -16.86 20.22
CA PRO A 152 12.58 -16.54 21.19
C PRO A 152 12.66 -15.04 21.51
N TYR A 153 12.09 -14.20 20.65
CA TYR A 153 12.05 -12.75 20.82
C TYR A 153 10.75 -12.26 21.48
N TYR A 154 9.78 -13.14 21.75
CA TYR A 154 8.45 -12.75 22.25
C TYR A 154 8.48 -11.79 23.44
N ASN A 155 9.38 -12.01 24.40
CA ASN A 155 9.47 -11.23 25.63
C ASN A 155 10.18 -9.88 25.46
N VAL A 156 10.94 -9.69 24.38
CA VAL A 156 11.67 -8.43 24.09
C VAL A 156 10.97 -7.58 23.03
N LEU A 157 10.08 -8.20 22.24
CA LEU A 157 9.29 -7.49 21.26
C LEU A 157 8.20 -6.65 21.92
N PRO A 158 7.87 -5.47 21.34
CA PRO A 158 6.73 -4.68 21.76
C PRO A 158 5.46 -5.51 21.74
N LYS A 159 4.67 -5.42 22.81
CA LYS A 159 3.38 -6.11 22.90
C LYS A 159 2.34 -5.42 22.04
N ARG A 160 1.47 -6.23 21.43
CA ARG A 160 0.50 -5.79 20.44
C ARG A 160 -0.85 -6.44 20.72
N SER A 161 -1.90 -5.64 20.70
CA SER A 161 -3.29 -6.08 20.87
C SER A 161 -3.79 -6.92 19.70
N TYR A 162 -3.22 -6.72 18.52
CA TYR A 162 -3.41 -7.54 17.32
C TYR A 162 -2.20 -7.38 16.39
N ILE A 163 -2.04 -8.23 15.38
CA ILE A 163 -0.98 -8.05 14.37
C ILE A 163 -1.60 -7.54 13.06
N PRO A 164 -1.35 -6.28 12.66
CA PRO A 164 -1.74 -5.75 11.36
C PRO A 164 -1.22 -6.63 10.23
N THR A 165 -1.95 -6.65 9.12
CA THR A 165 -1.56 -7.36 7.90
C THR A 165 -1.60 -6.41 6.72
N ILE A 166 -0.73 -6.61 5.73
CA ILE A 166 -0.69 -5.78 4.51
C ILE A 166 -1.96 -6.02 3.68
N VAL A 167 -2.53 -7.22 3.78
CA VAL A 167 -3.78 -7.60 3.10
C VAL A 167 -4.89 -7.86 4.10
N MET A 168 -6.05 -7.23 3.89
CA MET A 168 -7.23 -7.44 4.73
C MET A 168 -8.40 -8.03 3.94
N PRO A 169 -9.20 -8.92 4.54
CA PRO A 169 -10.47 -9.36 3.95
C PRO A 169 -11.46 -8.20 3.77
N ASP A 170 -12.19 -8.17 2.65
CA ASP A 170 -13.27 -7.22 2.36
C ASP A 170 -14.43 -7.98 1.69
N GLY A 171 -15.30 -8.59 2.51
CA GLY A 171 -16.33 -9.50 2.04
C GLY A 171 -15.74 -10.77 1.43
N ALA A 172 -15.96 -10.98 0.13
CA ALA A 172 -15.41 -12.11 -0.63
C ALA A 172 -14.08 -11.78 -1.34
N ASP A 173 -13.66 -10.51 -1.30
CA ASP A 173 -12.42 -10.05 -1.92
C ASP A 173 -11.39 -9.66 -0.83
N PHE A 174 -10.23 -9.17 -1.25
CA PHE A 174 -9.17 -8.68 -0.37
C PHE A 174 -8.77 -7.25 -0.78
N ILE A 175 -8.36 -6.45 0.19
CA ILE A 175 -7.91 -5.08 -0.02
C ILE A 175 -6.52 -4.87 0.55
N LEU A 176 -5.79 -3.92 -0.04
CA LEU A 176 -4.55 -3.42 0.54
C LEU A 176 -4.86 -2.61 1.80
N ASN A 177 -4.25 -3.00 2.92
CA ASN A 177 -4.23 -2.19 4.12
C ASN A 177 -3.26 -1.02 3.95
N THR A 178 -3.80 0.15 3.63
CA THR A 178 -3.01 1.36 3.45
C THR A 178 -2.47 1.90 4.77
N ALA A 179 -3.16 1.67 5.88
CA ALA A 179 -2.74 2.08 7.21
C ALA A 179 -1.75 1.10 7.86
N TYR A 180 -1.47 -0.06 7.23
CA TYR A 180 -0.66 -1.16 7.79
C TYR A 180 0.57 -0.72 8.59
N ILE A 181 1.43 0.10 7.99
CA ILE A 181 2.68 0.50 8.63
C ILE A 181 2.46 1.44 9.83
N LEU A 182 1.41 2.27 9.78
CA LEU A 182 1.05 3.15 10.88
C LEU A 182 0.34 2.39 12.00
N GLU A 183 -0.47 1.37 11.67
CA GLU A 183 -1.04 0.47 12.67
C GLU A 183 0.06 -0.32 13.39
N MET A 184 1.14 -0.66 12.68
CA MET A 184 2.33 -1.31 13.24
C MET A 184 3.18 -0.35 14.08
N GLU A 185 3.56 0.81 13.56
CA GLU A 185 4.65 1.62 14.16
C GLU A 185 4.19 2.93 14.78
N GLY A 186 2.93 3.32 14.59
CA GLY A 186 2.36 4.58 15.06
C GLY A 186 2.79 5.81 14.27
N SER A 187 4.01 5.83 13.74
CA SER A 187 4.51 6.90 12.88
C SER A 187 5.56 6.40 11.88
N ILE A 188 5.74 7.12 10.78
CA ILE A 188 6.78 6.84 9.78
C ILE A 188 7.34 8.15 9.23
N SER A 189 8.64 8.17 8.93
CA SER A 189 9.27 9.22 8.13
C SER A 189 9.34 8.78 6.67
N LEU A 190 8.74 9.56 5.78
CA LEU A 190 8.65 9.24 4.36
C LEU A 190 8.92 10.49 3.50
N GLY A 191 10.05 10.51 2.81
CA GLY A 191 10.45 11.65 1.98
C GLY A 191 10.74 12.93 2.77
N GLY A 192 11.19 12.80 4.03
CA GLY A 192 11.44 13.94 4.93
C GLY A 192 10.20 14.47 5.65
N ILE A 193 9.04 13.86 5.42
CA ILE A 193 7.79 14.18 6.11
C ILE A 193 7.54 13.09 7.15
N SER A 194 7.32 13.48 8.41
CA SER A 194 6.83 12.57 9.44
C SER A 194 5.31 12.50 9.36
N ILE A 195 4.76 11.28 9.36
CA ILE A 195 3.33 11.03 9.35
C ILE A 195 3.03 10.13 10.54
N SER A 196 2.25 10.61 11.51
CA SER A 196 1.70 9.76 12.57
C SER A 196 0.30 9.22 12.22
N HIS A 197 -0.08 8.13 12.85
CA HIS A 197 -1.40 7.51 12.72
C HIS A 197 -2.52 8.49 13.10
N SER A 198 -2.36 9.19 14.23
CA SER A 198 -3.36 10.15 14.72
C SER A 198 -3.49 11.37 13.80
N GLU A 199 -2.38 11.93 13.32
CA GLU A 199 -2.38 13.05 12.37
C GLU A 199 -3.02 12.66 11.04
N LEU A 200 -2.66 11.49 10.48
CA LEU A 200 -3.27 10.99 9.25
C LEU A 200 -4.78 10.88 9.41
N LYS A 201 -5.26 10.25 10.49
CA LYS A 201 -6.70 10.11 10.77
C LYS A 201 -7.38 11.47 10.83
N ALA A 202 -6.83 12.41 11.60
CA ALA A 202 -7.38 13.75 11.73
C ALA A 202 -7.44 14.49 10.39
N ASN A 203 -6.34 14.47 9.62
CA ASN A 203 -6.24 15.13 8.32
C ASN A 203 -7.24 14.59 7.30
N ILE A 204 -7.36 13.26 7.21
CA ILE A 204 -8.30 12.62 6.28
C ILE A 204 -9.74 12.91 6.69
N VAL A 205 -10.08 12.78 7.97
CA VAL A 205 -11.45 13.04 8.45
C VAL A 205 -11.85 14.50 8.23
N ALA A 206 -10.94 15.45 8.49
CA ALA A 206 -11.17 16.87 8.22
C ALA A 206 -11.38 17.13 6.71
N SER A 207 -10.50 16.60 5.86
CA SER A 207 -10.59 16.71 4.40
C SER A 207 -11.88 16.11 3.84
N ILE A 208 -12.27 14.93 4.34
CA ILE A 208 -13.52 14.27 3.96
C ILE A 208 -14.73 15.10 4.40
N SER A 209 -14.73 15.65 5.61
CA SER A 209 -15.85 16.45 6.11
C SER A 209 -16.12 17.68 5.22
N VAL A 210 -15.06 18.38 4.80
CA VAL A 210 -15.16 19.50 3.85
C VAL A 210 -15.71 19.03 2.50
N LYS A 211 -15.21 17.89 1.97
CA LYS A 211 -15.69 17.33 0.70
C LYS A 211 -17.13 16.84 0.79
N MET A 212 -17.56 16.28 1.91
CA MET A 212 -18.93 15.81 2.12
C MET A 212 -19.93 16.97 2.06
N GLU A 213 -19.62 18.12 2.66
CA GLU A 213 -20.48 19.31 2.54
C GLU A 213 -20.51 19.84 1.10
N ARG A 214 -19.33 19.92 0.44
CA ARG A 214 -19.22 20.38 -0.95
C ARG A 214 -20.03 19.52 -1.92
N TYR A 215 -20.06 18.21 -1.71
CA TYR A 215 -20.73 17.25 -2.59
C TYR A 215 -22.00 16.66 -1.98
N LYS A 216 -22.64 17.33 -1.02
CA LYS A 216 -23.79 16.81 -0.26
C LYS A 216 -24.98 16.34 -1.10
N SER A 217 -25.13 16.88 -2.32
CA SER A 217 -26.19 16.49 -3.27
C SER A 217 -25.81 15.32 -4.19
N ASP A 218 -24.55 14.88 -4.20
CA ASP A 218 -24.07 13.76 -5.00
C ASP A 218 -23.91 12.51 -4.11
N ALA A 219 -24.92 11.63 -4.14
CA ALA A 219 -24.93 10.39 -3.38
C ALA A 219 -23.72 9.50 -3.70
N LYS A 220 -23.31 9.43 -4.98
CA LYS A 220 -22.21 8.59 -5.42
C LYS A 220 -20.87 9.05 -4.87
N ILE A 221 -20.64 10.37 -4.81
CA ILE A 221 -19.42 10.93 -4.22
C ILE A 221 -19.46 10.79 -2.69
N THR A 222 -20.59 11.11 -2.06
CA THR A 222 -20.72 11.05 -0.60
C THR A 222 -20.60 9.63 -0.04
N ASP A 223 -21.08 8.61 -0.75
CA ASP A 223 -20.91 7.20 -0.36
C ASP A 223 -19.44 6.78 -0.36
N LYS A 224 -18.66 7.21 -1.36
CA LYS A 224 -17.21 6.96 -1.42
C LYS A 224 -16.47 7.65 -0.28
N LEU A 225 -16.85 8.88 0.02
CA LEU A 225 -16.29 9.65 1.12
C LEU A 225 -16.61 9.00 2.48
N ARG A 226 -17.85 8.54 2.67
CA ARG A 226 -18.27 7.81 3.88
C ARG A 226 -17.51 6.49 4.04
N TRP A 227 -17.31 5.75 2.95
CA TRP A 227 -16.51 4.52 2.99
C TRP A 227 -15.08 4.80 3.46
N MET A 228 -14.41 5.81 2.89
CA MET A 228 -13.03 6.14 3.31
C MET A 228 -12.98 6.64 4.75
N LYS A 229 -13.97 7.43 5.18
CA LYS A 229 -14.08 7.88 6.57
C LYS A 229 -14.16 6.68 7.51
N ASN A 230 -15.06 5.76 7.25
CA ASN A 230 -15.22 4.55 8.07
C ASN A 230 -13.95 3.69 8.07
N TYR A 231 -13.30 3.52 6.90
CA TYR A 231 -12.05 2.79 6.77
C TYR A 231 -10.96 3.37 7.69
N ILE A 232 -10.70 4.68 7.60
CA ILE A 232 -9.69 5.35 8.42
C ILE A 232 -10.07 5.40 9.90
N GLU A 233 -11.34 5.63 10.22
CA GLU A 233 -11.82 5.64 11.61
C GLU A 233 -11.67 4.28 12.28
N SER A 234 -11.86 3.18 11.51
CA SER A 234 -11.67 1.81 12.01
C SER A 234 -10.22 1.40 12.21
N SER A 235 -9.26 2.10 11.60
CA SER A 235 -7.83 1.80 11.78
C SER A 235 -7.39 2.16 13.21
N THR A 236 -6.73 1.23 13.90
CA THR A 236 -6.26 1.38 15.29
C THR A 236 -4.78 1.07 15.42
N LEU A 237 -4.09 1.64 16.40
CA LEU A 237 -2.73 1.21 16.71
C LEU A 237 -2.75 -0.20 17.28
N SER A 238 -1.80 -1.02 16.84
CA SER A 238 -1.62 -2.36 17.39
C SER A 238 -0.81 -2.37 18.68
N LEU A 239 0.14 -1.45 18.84
CA LEU A 239 1.02 -1.36 20.01
C LEU A 239 0.22 -1.15 21.29
N GLU A 240 0.51 -1.96 22.32
CA GLU A 240 -0.09 -1.80 23.66
C GLU A 240 0.51 -0.62 24.44
N SER A 241 1.72 -0.19 24.06
CA SER A 241 2.41 0.97 24.64
C SER A 241 3.17 1.74 23.57
N GLU A 242 2.88 3.04 23.41
CA GLU A 242 3.50 3.91 22.41
C GLU A 242 5.03 4.08 22.62
N SER A 243 5.52 3.89 23.84
CA SER A 243 6.94 4.03 24.22
C SER A 243 7.88 2.92 23.70
N THR A 244 7.37 1.99 22.88
CA THR A 244 8.10 0.79 22.45
C THR A 244 8.08 0.58 20.94
N SER A 245 7.75 1.59 20.13
CA SER A 245 7.81 1.45 18.66
C SER A 245 9.23 1.11 18.20
N PHE A 246 9.35 0.22 17.20
CA PHE A 246 10.65 -0.21 16.68
C PHE A 246 11.42 0.97 16.09
N THR A 247 10.69 1.91 15.49
CA THR A 247 11.20 3.17 14.94
C THR A 247 11.68 4.17 16.01
N GLN A 248 11.30 4.01 17.28
CA GLN A 248 11.79 4.84 18.40
C GLN A 248 12.94 4.18 19.17
N LEU A 249 13.23 2.91 18.91
CA LEU A 249 14.31 2.14 19.53
C LEU A 249 15.64 2.20 18.73
N LEU A 250 15.66 2.92 17.61
CA LEU A 250 16.83 3.23 16.77
C LEU A 250 17.07 4.74 16.73
#